data_AF-A0A383EHY1-F1
#
_entry.id   AF-A0A383EHY1-F1
#
_cell.length_a   1.000
_cell.length_b   1.000
_cell.length_c   1.000
_cell.angle_alpha   90.00
_cell.angle_beta   90.00
_cell.angle_gamma   90.00
#
_symmetry.space_group_name_H-M   'P 1'
#
loop_
_entity.id
_entity.type
_entity.pdbx_description
1 polymer ?
#
loop_
_entity_poly.entity_id
_entity_poly.type
_entity_poly.pdbx_seq_one_letter_code
_entity_poly.pdbx_strand_id
1 'polypeptide(L)'
;MSPQLHDEEFVFCLFEFACYGDFADLNPIASFAEDEGLTLILLKDYADSRCIPYDVIFRLITLNVHSSLEAVGLTAIVTNKLAEHEISANVVAAYYHDHIFVPCEKAGKAMEVLRDFQP
;
A
#
# COMPACT_ATOMS: atom_id res chain seq x y z
N MET A 1 -7.53 -16.64 0.93
CA MET A 1 -7.35 -15.26 0.37
C MET A 1 -6.65 -15.40 -0.97
N SER A 2 -6.97 -14.57 -1.97
CA SER A 2 -6.29 -14.62 -3.28
C SER A 2 -5.41 -13.38 -3.48
N PRO A 3 -4.21 -13.33 -2.85
CA PRO A 3 -3.34 -12.17 -2.95
C PRO A 3 -2.80 -12.02 -4.38
N GLN A 4 -2.75 -10.79 -4.86
CA GLN A 4 -2.19 -10.44 -6.17
C GLN A 4 -1.12 -9.37 -5.99
N LEU A 5 0.10 -9.71 -6.40
CA LEU A 5 1.23 -8.79 -6.41
C LEU A 5 1.22 -8.02 -7.73
N HIS A 6 1.24 -6.69 -7.64
CA HIS A 6 1.38 -5.79 -8.79
C HIS A 6 2.84 -5.64 -9.16
N ASP A 7 3.14 -5.39 -10.43
CA ASP A 7 4.51 -5.28 -10.95
C ASP A 7 5.11 -3.90 -10.76
N GLU A 8 4.25 -2.90 -10.62
CA GLU A 8 4.59 -1.52 -10.40
C GLU A 8 5.19 -1.29 -9.00
N GLU A 9 6.05 -0.27 -8.94
CA GLU A 9 6.66 0.21 -7.71
C GLU A 9 5.97 1.51 -7.27
N PHE A 10 5.75 1.63 -5.97
CA PHE A 10 5.03 2.74 -5.37
C PHE A 10 5.87 3.43 -4.30
N VAL A 11 5.63 4.71 -4.10
CA VAL A 11 6.28 5.54 -3.09
C VAL A 11 5.23 6.36 -2.34
N PHE A 12 5.52 6.67 -1.09
CA PHE A 12 4.71 7.55 -0.25
C PHE A 12 5.43 8.89 -0.16
N CYS A 13 4.76 9.96 -0.55
CA CYS A 13 5.31 11.32 -0.57
C CYS A 13 4.39 12.26 0.21
N LEU A 14 4.96 12.98 1.17
CA LEU A 14 4.26 14.01 1.93
C LEU A 14 4.47 15.38 1.28
N PHE A 15 3.39 16.12 1.06
CA PHE A 15 3.40 17.49 0.59
C PHE A 15 2.84 18.40 1.70
N GLU A 16 3.74 19.10 2.38
CA GLU A 16 3.36 20.06 3.42
C GLU A 16 2.42 21.15 2.85
N PHE A 17 1.43 21.56 3.64
CA PHE A 17 0.45 22.60 3.30
C PHE A 17 -0.43 22.32 2.06
N ALA A 18 -0.31 21.14 1.44
CA ALA A 18 -1.15 20.74 0.32
C ALA A 18 -2.53 20.25 0.78
N CYS A 19 -3.51 20.36 -0.10
CA CYS A 19 -4.90 19.95 0.15
C CYS A 19 -5.38 18.94 -0.89
N TYR A 20 -6.42 18.19 -0.56
CA TYR A 20 -6.97 17.19 -1.47
C TYR A 20 -7.31 17.80 -2.84
N GLY A 21 -6.78 17.20 -3.90
CA GLY A 21 -6.88 17.69 -5.28
C GLY A 21 -5.62 18.39 -5.79
N ASP A 22 -4.73 18.84 -4.91
CA ASP A 22 -3.39 19.29 -5.31
C ASP A 22 -2.61 18.13 -5.93
N PHE A 23 -1.75 18.46 -6.90
CA PHE A 23 -0.91 17.51 -7.62
C PHE A 23 -1.68 16.37 -8.32
N ALA A 24 -2.93 16.63 -8.73
CA ALA A 24 -3.74 15.66 -9.47
C ALA A 24 -3.07 15.18 -10.78
N ASP A 25 -2.18 15.97 -11.37
CA ASP A 25 -1.40 15.59 -12.56
C ASP A 25 -0.35 14.49 -12.30
N LEU A 26 -0.04 14.20 -11.03
CA LEU A 26 0.79 13.06 -10.63
C LEU A 26 0.01 11.73 -10.61
N ASN A 27 -1.31 11.78 -10.81
CA ASN A 27 -2.21 10.63 -10.83
C ASN A 27 -2.01 9.67 -9.64
N PRO A 28 -2.15 10.15 -8.39
CA PRO A 28 -1.99 9.32 -7.20
C PRO A 28 -3.01 8.18 -7.16
N ILE A 29 -2.57 6.98 -6.76
CA ILE A 29 -3.50 5.85 -6.55
C ILE A 29 -4.27 6.01 -5.23
N ALA A 30 -3.70 6.73 -4.27
CA ALA A 30 -4.34 7.09 -3.02
C ALA A 30 -3.79 8.41 -2.48
N SER A 31 -4.60 9.08 -1.66
CA SER A 31 -4.23 10.29 -0.94
C SER A 31 -4.80 10.26 0.47
N PHE A 32 -4.07 10.78 1.45
CA PHE A 32 -4.55 10.93 2.81
C PHE A 32 -4.16 12.32 3.34
N ALA A 33 -5.14 13.06 3.86
CA ALA A 33 -4.88 14.35 4.49
C ALA A 33 -4.49 14.12 5.96
N GLU A 34 -3.26 14.47 6.29
CA GLU A 34 -2.67 14.41 7.63
C GLU A 34 -2.56 15.83 8.21
N ASP A 35 -2.25 15.94 9.51
CA ASP A 35 -2.06 17.24 10.15
C ASP A 35 -0.80 17.95 9.61
N GLU A 36 0.19 17.18 9.18
CA GLU A 36 1.46 17.64 8.61
C GLU A 36 1.36 18.03 7.12
N GLY A 37 0.36 17.52 6.40
CA GLY A 37 0.20 17.77 4.97
C GLY A 37 -0.58 16.68 4.23
N LEU A 38 -0.44 16.65 2.91
CA LEU A 38 -1.09 15.64 2.06
C LEU A 38 -0.11 14.53 1.73
N THR A 39 -0.37 13.32 2.19
CA THR A 39 0.33 12.13 1.72
C THR A 39 -0.29 11.64 0.43
N LEU A 40 0.54 11.46 -0.61
CA LEU A 40 0.17 10.84 -1.88
C LEU A 40 0.93 9.52 -2.05
N ILE A 41 0.22 8.48 -2.49
CA ILE A 41 0.83 7.24 -2.95
C ILE A 41 0.94 7.31 -4.47
N LEU A 42 2.18 7.32 -4.97
CA LEU A 42 2.50 7.55 -6.37
C LEU A 42 3.19 6.33 -6.96
N LEU A 43 3.05 6.14 -8.27
CA LEU A 43 3.99 5.32 -9.03
C LEU A 43 5.38 5.94 -8.94
N LYS A 44 6.40 5.11 -8.67
CA LYS A 44 7.78 5.55 -8.53
C LYS A 44 8.27 6.35 -9.75
N ASP A 45 7.95 5.90 -10.97
CA ASP A 45 8.34 6.57 -12.21
C ASP A 45 7.80 8.01 -12.30
N TYR A 46 6.60 8.27 -11.78
CA TYR A 46 6.04 9.62 -11.76
C TYR A 46 6.76 10.50 -10.72
N ALA A 47 7.04 9.97 -9.53
CA ALA A 47 7.82 10.68 -8.51
C ALA A 47 9.23 11.02 -9.04
N ASP A 48 9.90 10.07 -9.69
CA ASP A 48 11.21 10.25 -10.31
C ASP A 48 11.19 11.33 -11.41
N SER A 49 10.20 11.28 -12.30
CA SER A 49 10.06 12.26 -13.40
C SER A 49 9.88 13.70 -12.93
N ARG A 50 9.44 13.88 -11.69
CA ARG A 50 9.19 15.19 -11.06
C ARG A 50 10.18 15.51 -9.94
N CYS A 51 11.22 14.68 -9.77
CA CYS A 51 12.25 14.81 -8.73
C CYS A 51 11.66 14.92 -7.32
N ILE A 52 10.58 14.20 -7.04
CA ILE A 52 9.92 14.19 -5.74
C ILE A 52 10.69 13.25 -4.81
N PRO A 53 11.14 13.69 -3.62
CA PRO A 53 11.89 12.85 -2.71
C PRO A 53 11.00 11.79 -2.05
N TYR A 54 11.56 10.62 -1.81
CA TYR A 54 10.96 9.52 -1.05
C TYR A 54 12.06 8.64 -0.46
N ASP A 55 11.76 7.93 0.63
CA ASP A 55 12.76 7.13 1.36
C ASP A 55 12.72 5.64 1.01
N VAL A 56 11.54 5.08 0.78
CA VAL A 56 11.32 3.63 0.65
C VAL A 56 10.46 3.34 -0.57
N ILE A 57 10.83 2.28 -1.29
CA ILE A 57 10.09 1.76 -2.44
C ILE A 57 9.22 0.60 -1.98
N PHE A 58 7.96 0.62 -2.37
CA PHE A 58 6.97 -0.40 -2.02
C PHE A 58 6.48 -1.14 -3.25
N ARG A 59 6.02 -2.37 -3.03
CA ARG A 59 5.19 -3.13 -3.97
C ARG A 59 3.79 -3.26 -3.40
N LEU A 60 2.79 -3.20 -4.28
CA LEU A 60 1.39 -3.34 -3.90
C LEU A 60 0.95 -4.81 -3.97
N ILE A 61 0.30 -5.28 -2.90
CA ILE A 61 -0.43 -6.54 -2.86
C ILE A 61 -1.91 -6.22 -2.66
N THR A 62 -2.76 -6.60 -3.62
CA THR A 62 -4.22 -6.54 -3.44
C THR A 62 -4.73 -7.85 -2.85
N LEU A 63 -5.49 -7.76 -1.77
CA LEU A 63 -6.21 -8.89 -1.21
C LEU A 63 -7.62 -8.96 -1.80
N ASN A 64 -7.82 -9.89 -2.73
CA ASN A 64 -9.15 -10.18 -3.23
C ASN A 64 -9.90 -11.04 -2.20
N VAL A 65 -10.71 -10.38 -1.39
CA VAL A 65 -11.60 -11.04 -0.42
C VAL A 65 -13.02 -10.93 -0.94
N HIS A 66 -13.71 -12.07 -1.06
CA HIS A 66 -15.14 -12.13 -1.39
C HIS A 66 -16.04 -11.92 -0.16
N SER A 67 -15.47 -11.50 0.97
CA SER A 67 -16.19 -11.28 2.22
C SER A 67 -16.62 -9.83 2.33
N SER A 68 -17.86 -9.61 2.78
CA SER A 68 -18.44 -8.29 3.04
C SER A 68 -17.48 -7.40 3.85
N LEU A 69 -17.62 -6.08 3.71
CA LEU A 69 -16.95 -5.01 4.48
C LEU A 69 -16.98 -5.20 6.03
N GLU A 70 -17.65 -6.23 6.53
CA GLU A 70 -17.89 -6.55 7.92
C GLU A 70 -17.07 -7.75 8.43
N ALA A 71 -16.14 -8.30 7.64
CA ALA A 71 -15.26 -9.38 8.08
C ALA A 71 -14.25 -8.88 9.14
N VAL A 72 -14.70 -8.88 10.40
CA VAL A 72 -13.89 -8.47 11.55
C VAL A 72 -12.61 -9.32 11.60
N GLY A 73 -11.46 -8.64 11.57
CA GLY A 73 -10.16 -9.23 11.90
C GLY A 73 -9.27 -9.63 10.72
N LEU A 74 -9.73 -9.53 9.47
CA LEU A 74 -8.89 -9.91 8.32
C LEU A 74 -7.59 -9.09 8.27
N THR A 75 -7.70 -7.75 8.38
CA THR A 75 -6.54 -6.87 8.40
C THR A 75 -5.58 -7.25 9.51
N ALA A 76 -6.08 -7.48 10.73
CA ALA A 76 -5.26 -7.86 11.88
C ALA A 76 -4.54 -9.20 11.67
N ILE A 77 -5.24 -10.20 11.12
CA ILE A 77 -4.67 -11.51 10.83
C ILE A 77 -3.54 -11.38 9.81
N VAL A 78 -3.77 -10.64 8.72
CA VAL A 78 -2.78 -10.46 7.66
C VAL A 78 -1.57 -9.66 8.14
N THR A 79 -1.78 -8.53 8.81
CA THR A 79 -0.68 -7.68 9.29
C THR A 79 0.13 -8.38 10.35
N ASN A 80 -0.49 -9.13 11.27
CA ASN A 80 0.22 -9.95 12.24
C ASN A 80 1.08 -11.02 11.55
N LYS A 81 0.52 -11.70 10.53
CA LYS A 81 1.26 -12.73 9.81
C LYS A 81 2.48 -12.16 9.08
N LEU A 82 2.35 -10.99 8.46
CA LEU A 82 3.49 -10.31 7.85
C LEU A 82 4.51 -9.83 8.89
N ALA A 83 4.05 -9.33 10.04
CA ALA A 83 4.89 -8.89 11.15
C ALA A 83 5.73 -10.03 11.76
N GLU A 84 5.20 -11.26 11.85
CA GLU A 84 5.95 -12.45 12.28
C GLU A 84 7.19 -12.73 11.41
N HIS A 85 7.19 -12.22 10.17
CA HIS A 85 8.29 -12.33 9.22
C HIS A 85 9.05 -11.01 9.03
N GLU A 86 8.87 -10.06 9.96
CA GLU A 86 9.50 -8.72 9.94
C GLU A 86 9.18 -7.92 8.67
N ILE A 87 7.99 -8.11 8.10
CA ILE A 87 7.51 -7.39 6.91
C ILE A 87 6.53 -6.30 7.37
N SER A 88 6.85 -5.02 7.09
CA SER A 88 5.88 -3.96 7.33
C SER A 88 4.72 -4.07 6.33
N ALA A 89 3.52 -3.76 6.79
CA ALA A 89 2.30 -3.85 6.00
C ALA A 89 1.54 -2.53 6.12
N ASN A 90 1.74 -1.63 5.15
CA ASN A 90 1.04 -0.36 5.08
C ASN A 90 -0.29 -0.61 4.37
N VAL A 91 -1.37 -0.76 5.14
CA VAL A 91 -2.69 -1.16 4.62
C VAL A 91 -3.52 0.06 4.26
N VAL A 92 -4.10 0.03 3.06
CA VAL A 92 -5.16 0.93 2.61
C VAL A 92 -6.42 0.09 2.39
N ALA A 93 -7.39 0.22 3.29
CA ALA A 93 -8.69 -0.43 3.16
C ALA A 93 -9.56 0.38 2.19
N ALA A 94 -9.75 -0.12 0.98
CA ALA A 94 -10.62 0.50 -0.01
C ALA A 94 -12.01 -0.16 -0.01
N TYR A 95 -12.92 0.38 -0.82
CA TYR A 95 -14.32 -0.08 -0.85
C TYR A 95 -14.46 -1.57 -1.21
N TYR A 96 -13.66 -2.05 -2.16
CA TYR A 96 -13.76 -3.44 -2.66
C TYR A 96 -12.72 -4.37 -2.04
N HIS A 97 -11.50 -3.89 -1.87
CA HIS A 97 -10.35 -4.71 -1.51
C HIS A 97 -9.45 -3.97 -0.54
N ASP A 98 -8.74 -4.75 0.26
CA ASP A 98 -7.60 -4.23 1.01
C ASP A 98 -6.36 -4.22 0.11
N HIS A 99 -5.62 -3.13 0.18
CA HIS A 99 -4.38 -2.91 -0.54
C HIS A 99 -3.26 -2.82 0.47
N ILE A 100 -2.21 -3.62 0.29
CA ILE A 100 -1.10 -3.70 1.24
C ILE A 100 0.17 -3.31 0.51
N PHE A 101 0.79 -2.22 0.94
CA PHE A 101 2.10 -1.81 0.49
C PHE A 101 3.15 -2.43 1.41
N VAL A 102 4.04 -3.24 0.83
CA VAL A 102 5.16 -3.89 1.51
C VAL A 102 6.47 -3.42 0.88
N PRO A 103 7.59 -3.34 1.63
CA PRO A 103 8.88 -2.97 1.06
C PRO A 103 9.23 -3.84 -0.15
N CYS A 104 9.73 -3.21 -1.23
CA CYS A 104 9.92 -3.88 -2.52
C CYS A 104 10.79 -5.14 -2.40
N GLU A 105 11.87 -5.05 -1.63
CA GLU A 105 12.80 -6.15 -1.38
C GLU A 105 12.19 -7.32 -0.60
N LYS A 106 11.07 -7.10 0.11
CA LYS A 106 10.33 -8.12 0.88
C LYS A 106 9.08 -8.60 0.16
N ALA A 107 8.72 -8.05 -1.00
CA ALA A 107 7.47 -8.35 -1.69
C ALA A 107 7.32 -9.83 -2.08
N GLY A 108 8.40 -10.44 -2.57
CA GLY A 108 8.42 -11.88 -2.87
C GLY A 108 8.14 -12.72 -1.61
N LYS A 109 8.79 -12.37 -0.49
CA LYS A 109 8.58 -13.08 0.77
C LYS A 109 7.18 -12.87 1.33
N ALA A 110 6.63 -11.66 1.22
CA ALA A 110 5.25 -11.36 1.61
C ALA A 110 4.26 -12.26 0.84
N MET A 111 4.45 -12.43 -0.46
CA MET A 111 3.60 -13.30 -1.28
C MET A 111 3.69 -14.78 -0.90
N GLU A 112 4.87 -15.29 -0.54
CA GLU A 112 5.01 -16.64 0.00
C GLU A 112 4.19 -16.79 1.28
N VAL A 113 4.40 -15.89 2.24
CA VAL A 113 3.72 -15.89 3.55
C VAL A 113 2.20 -15.84 3.39
N LEU A 114 1.68 -14.97 2.52
CA LEU A 114 0.25 -14.80 2.30
C LEU A 114 -0.40 -15.94 1.50
N ARG A 115 0.37 -16.68 0.68
CA ARG A 115 -0.13 -17.86 -0.05
C ARG A 115 -0.18 -19.09 0.83
N ASP A 116 0.83 -19.27 1.67
CA ASP A 116 0.90 -20.38 2.63
C ASP A 116 -0.14 -20.22 3.74
N PHE A 117 -0.54 -18.97 4.00
CA PHE A 117 -1.56 -18.63 4.97
C PHE A 117 -2.96 -18.54 4.32
N GLN A 118 -3.67 -19.68 4.27
CA GLN A 118 -5.11 -19.71 4.02
C GLN A 118 -5.85 -19.88 5.36
N PRO A 119 -6.55 -18.86 5.88
CA PRO A 119 -7.49 -19.06 6.98
C PRO A 119 -8.76 -19.78 6.51
#